data_AF-A0AAD6LI97-F1
#
_entry.id   AF-A0AAD6LI97-F1
#
_cell.length_a   1.000
_cell.length_b   1.000
_cell.length_c   1.000
_cell.angle_alpha   90.00
_cell.angle_beta   90.00
_cell.angle_gamma   90.00
#
_symmetry.space_group_name_H-M   'P 1'
#
loop_
_entity.id
_entity.type
_entity.pdbx_description
1 polymer ?
#
loop_
_entity_poly.entity_id
_entity_poly.type
_entity_poly.pdbx_seq_one_letter_code
_entity_poly.pdbx_strand_id
1 'polypeptide(L)'
;MVDGWCKADWIDCALKIFDSMDTRDSFSHSSLIHNLCKDGRFRCASKLLFSCVRSGMSILPSTKHAVFDSLSRSGCQREAKILESEIKLALSAFV
;
A
#
# COMPACT_ATOMS: atom_id res chain seq x y z
N MET A 1 6.30 22.28 -22.00
CA MET A 1 7.33 21.20 -21.97
C MET A 1 8.06 21.28 -20.63
N VAL A 2 7.41 20.80 -19.57
CA VAL A 2 7.91 20.56 -18.20
C VAL A 2 6.83 19.61 -17.63
N ASP A 3 7.05 18.30 -17.53
CA ASP A 3 7.25 17.57 -16.26
C ASP A 3 7.07 16.06 -16.53
N GLY A 4 7.68 15.55 -17.61
CA GLY A 4 7.61 14.12 -17.95
C GLY A 4 8.46 13.22 -17.05
N TRP A 5 9.27 13.82 -16.16
CA TRP A 5 10.35 13.15 -15.42
C TRP A 5 10.14 13.07 -13.90
N CYS A 6 8.97 13.41 -13.36
CA CYS A 6 8.87 13.68 -11.91
C CYS A 6 7.92 12.81 -11.08
N LYS A 7 7.22 11.79 -11.63
CA LYS A 7 6.31 10.98 -10.77
C LYS A 7 6.84 9.59 -10.45
N ALA A 8 7.28 8.85 -11.46
CA ALA A 8 7.86 7.51 -11.25
C ALA A 8 9.12 7.59 -10.38
N ASP A 9 10.03 8.52 -10.70
CA ASP A 9 11.27 8.74 -9.95
C ASP A 9 11.01 9.11 -8.48
N TRP A 10 9.95 9.87 -8.20
CA TRP A 10 9.62 10.31 -6.84
C TRP A 10 9.12 9.14 -5.98
N ILE A 11 8.43 8.18 -6.57
CA ILE A 11 7.96 7.00 -5.84
C ILE A 11 9.11 6.03 -5.60
N ASP A 12 10.01 5.86 -6.57
CA ASP A 12 11.22 5.07 -6.36
C ASP A 12 12.14 5.72 -5.32
N CYS A 13 12.23 7.05 -5.29
CA CYS A 13 12.88 7.78 -4.20
C CYS A 13 12.16 7.59 -2.86
N ALA A 14 10.83 7.68 -2.83
CA ALA A 14 10.04 7.46 -1.62
C ALA A 14 10.20 6.04 -1.07
N LEU A 15 10.30 5.03 -1.96
CA LEU A 15 10.59 3.65 -1.58
C LEU A 15 11.98 3.50 -0.98
N LYS A 16 13.02 4.14 -1.56
CA LYS A 16 14.38 4.13 -1.01
C LYS A 16 14.46 4.80 0.36
N ILE A 17 13.83 5.98 0.51
CA ILE A 17 13.77 6.68 1.79
C ILE A 17 13.05 5.81 2.82
N PHE A 18 11.90 5.26 2.44
CA PHE A 18 11.15 4.35 3.28
C PHE A 18 11.99 3.12 3.67
N ASP A 19 12.79 2.55 2.75
CA ASP A 19 13.67 1.43 3.05
C ASP A 19 14.76 1.80 4.08
N SER A 20 15.26 3.05 4.00
CA SER A 20 16.27 3.58 4.92
C SER A 20 15.75 4.03 6.29
N MET A 21 14.43 4.07 6.52
CA MET A 21 13.87 4.46 7.83
C MET A 21 13.99 3.33 8.85
N ASP A 22 14.65 3.61 9.97
CA ASP A 22 14.83 2.69 11.10
C ASP A 22 13.48 2.38 11.79
N THR A 23 12.64 3.40 11.95
CA THR A 23 11.28 3.31 12.47
C THR A 23 10.27 3.81 11.45
N ARG A 24 9.29 2.97 11.11
CA ARG A 24 8.24 3.30 10.15
C ARG A 24 6.90 3.39 10.88
N ASP A 25 6.38 4.61 10.96
CA ASP A 25 5.10 4.84 11.61
C ASP A 25 3.93 4.58 10.66
N SER A 26 2.73 4.41 11.24
CA SER A 26 1.47 4.28 10.54
C SER A 26 1.29 5.29 9.40
N PHE A 27 1.72 6.53 9.61
CA PHE A 27 1.62 7.60 8.62
C PHE A 27 2.52 7.38 7.40
N SER A 28 3.78 6.96 7.62
CA SER A 28 4.75 6.69 6.54
C SER A 28 4.25 5.55 5.65
N HIS A 29 3.73 4.49 6.27
CA HIS A 29 3.09 3.38 5.56
C HIS A 29 1.86 3.84 4.77
N SER A 30 0.95 4.58 5.41
CA SER A 30 -0.27 5.07 4.79
C SER A 30 -0.02 5.97 3.58
N SER A 31 0.95 6.89 3.69
CA SER A 31 1.35 7.80 2.61
C SER A 31 1.98 7.05 1.44
N LEU A 32 2.88 6.10 1.71
CA LEU A 32 3.53 5.32 0.66
C LEU A 32 2.55 4.43 -0.09
N ILE A 33 1.66 3.73 0.62
CA ILE A 33 0.61 2.91 -0.01
C ILE A 33 -0.28 3.76 -0.91
N HIS A 34 -0.69 4.95 -0.44
CA HIS A 34 -1.54 5.84 -1.24
C HIS A 34 -0.82 6.31 -2.53
N ASN A 35 0.47 6.63 -2.45
CA ASN A 35 1.26 7.01 -3.62
C ASN A 35 1.45 5.83 -4.59
N LEU A 36 1.68 4.61 -4.10
CA LEU A 36 1.74 3.40 -4.93
C LEU A 36 0.43 3.13 -5.68
N CYS A 37 -0.72 3.35 -5.03
CA CYS A 37 -2.03 3.27 -5.69
C CYS A 37 -2.17 4.30 -6.81
N LYS A 38 -1.73 5.55 -6.59
CA LYS A 38 -1.79 6.63 -7.59
C LYS A 38 -0.90 6.37 -8.81
N ASP A 39 0.21 5.67 -8.62
CA ASP A 39 1.16 5.31 -9.70
C ASP A 39 0.76 4.07 -10.49
N GLY A 40 -0.32 3.40 -10.09
CA GLY A 40 -0.73 2.15 -10.70
C GLY A 40 0.05 0.92 -10.22
N ARG A 41 0.92 1.07 -9.21
CA ARG A 41 1.68 -0.04 -8.59
C ARG A 41 0.84 -0.78 -7.55
N PHE A 42 -0.35 -1.23 -7.95
CA PHE A 42 -1.36 -1.82 -7.05
C PHE A 42 -0.85 -3.06 -6.30
N ARG A 43 -0.03 -3.88 -6.95
CA ARG A 43 0.57 -5.07 -6.34
C ARG A 43 1.59 -4.75 -5.26
N CYS A 44 2.31 -3.64 -5.39
CA CYS A 44 3.22 -3.16 -4.34
C CYS A 44 2.41 -2.60 -3.17
N ALA A 45 1.37 -1.82 -3.47
CA ALA A 45 0.46 -1.26 -2.47
C ALA A 45 -0.23 -2.36 -1.64
N SER A 46 -0.71 -3.43 -2.28
CA SER A 46 -1.37 -4.56 -1.60
C SER A 46 -0.40 -5.34 -0.70
N LYS A 47 0.81 -5.64 -1.16
CA LYS A 47 1.84 -6.31 -0.35
C LYS A 47 2.23 -5.48 0.87
N LEU A 48 2.41 -4.18 0.69
CA LEU A 48 2.77 -3.28 1.78
C LEU A 48 1.64 -3.20 2.82
N LEU A 49 0.39 -3.06 2.38
CA LEU A 49 -0.80 -3.10 3.25
C LEU A 49 -0.87 -4.40 4.04
N PHE A 50 -0.68 -5.55 3.39
CA PHE A 50 -0.69 -6.85 4.06
C PHE A 50 0.42 -6.97 5.11
N SER A 51 1.65 -6.54 4.79
CA SER A 51 2.76 -6.55 5.74
C SER A 51 2.47 -5.72 6.98
N CYS A 52 1.80 -4.58 6.82
CA CYS A 52 1.41 -3.73 7.94
C CYS A 52 0.38 -4.41 8.85
N VAL A 53 -0.67 -5.00 8.26
CA VAL A 53 -1.70 -5.74 9.01
C VAL A 53 -1.08 -6.92 9.76
N ARG A 54 -0.22 -7.69 9.09
CA ARG A 54 0.47 -8.85 9.68
C ARG A 54 1.41 -8.46 10.82
N SER A 55 1.95 -7.25 10.80
CA SER A 55 2.81 -6.74 11.88
C SER A 55 2.01 -6.11 13.03
N GLY A 56 0.67 -6.16 12.97
CA GLY A 56 -0.20 -5.51 13.95
C GLY A 56 -0.16 -3.97 13.89
N MET A 57 0.41 -3.39 12.84
CA MET A 57 0.48 -1.94 12.70
C MET A 57 -0.89 -1.37 12.36
N SER A 58 -1.25 -0.30 13.07
CA SER A 58 -2.46 0.47 12.75
C SER A 58 -2.27 1.17 11.41
N ILE A 59 -3.11 0.87 10.44
CA ILE A 59 -3.14 1.57 9.14
C ILE A 59 -4.43 2.37 9.09
N LEU A 60 -4.38 3.57 8.51
CA LEU A 60 -5.59 4.37 8.34
C LEU A 60 -6.64 3.61 7.49
N PRO A 61 -7.91 3.58 7.91
CA PRO A 61 -8.99 2.97 7.13
C PRO A 61 -9.08 3.50 5.71
N SER A 62 -8.82 4.80 5.52
CA SER A 62 -8.79 5.48 4.22
C SER A 62 -7.73 4.89 3.28
N THR A 63 -6.57 4.49 3.82
CA THR A 63 -5.51 3.83 3.03
C THR A 63 -5.95 2.44 2.58
N LYS A 64 -6.54 1.64 3.48
CA LYS A 64 -7.08 0.33 3.14
C LYS A 64 -8.12 0.46 2.01
N HIS A 65 -9.06 1.39 2.17
CA HIS A 65 -10.09 1.65 1.16
C HIS A 65 -9.48 2.05 -0.19
N ALA A 66 -8.47 2.94 -0.21
CA ALA A 66 -7.78 3.34 -1.42
C ALA A 66 -7.14 2.16 -2.18
N VAL A 67 -6.55 1.19 -1.47
CA VAL A 67 -6.01 -0.03 -2.11
C VAL A 67 -7.11 -0.85 -2.76
N PHE A 68 -8.21 -1.10 -2.06
CA PHE A 68 -9.34 -1.86 -2.61
C PHE A 68 -10.02 -1.14 -3.78
N ASP A 69 -10.21 0.17 -3.70
CA ASP A 69 -10.74 0.99 -4.79
C ASP A 69 -9.82 0.91 -6.01
N SER A 70 -8.51 1.09 -5.79
CA SER A 70 -7.52 1.06 -6.86
C SER A 70 -7.46 -0.30 -7.57
N LEU A 71 -7.51 -1.41 -6.82
CA LEU A 71 -7.55 -2.77 -7.38
C LEU A 71 -8.86 -3.07 -8.12
N SER A 72 -9.98 -2.51 -7.64
CA SER A 72 -11.28 -2.68 -8.30
C SER A 72 -11.31 -1.94 -9.63
N ARG A 73 -10.80 -0.70 -9.65
CA ARG A 73 -10.74 0.16 -10.84
C ARG A 73 -9.72 -0.31 -11.87
N SER A 74 -8.66 -1.00 -11.45
CA SER A 74 -7.64 -1.55 -12.35
C SER A 74 -8.04 -2.89 -12.99
N GLY A 75 -9.17 -3.48 -12.60
CA GLY A 75 -9.57 -4.83 -13.03
C GLY A 75 -8.86 -5.96 -12.27
N CYS A 76 -8.04 -5.65 -11.27
CA CYS A 76 -7.32 -6.61 -10.42
C CYS A 76 -8.22 -7.26 -9.34
N GLN A 77 -9.45 -7.64 -9.69
CA GLN A 77 -10.42 -8.18 -8.72
C GLN A 77 -9.94 -9.43 -7.99
N ARG A 78 -9.13 -10.27 -8.67
CA ARG A 78 -8.56 -11.47 -8.06
C ARG A 78 -7.58 -11.10 -6.94
N GLU A 79 -6.73 -10.10 -7.15
CA GLU A 79 -5.80 -9.60 -6.15
C GLU A 79 -6.53 -8.93 -4.98
N ALA A 80 -7.61 -8.18 -5.25
CA ALA A 80 -8.46 -7.61 -4.21
C ALA A 80 -9.05 -8.71 -3.30
N LYS A 81 -9.62 -9.78 -3.89
CA LYS A 81 -10.19 -10.90 -3.13
C LYS A 81 -9.13 -11.62 -2.30
N ILE A 82 -7.95 -11.89 -2.88
CA ILE A 82 -6.83 -12.51 -2.16
C ILE A 82 -6.42 -11.62 -0.98
N LEU A 83 -6.22 -10.32 -1.21
CA LEU A 83 -5.85 -9.39 -0.17
C LEU A 83 -6.90 -9.32 0.95
N GLU A 84 -8.19 -9.37 0.61
CA GLU A 84 -9.27 -9.39 1.59
C GLU A 84 -9.23 -10.64 2.47
N SER A 85 -9.05 -11.83 1.87
CA SER A 85 -8.93 -13.07 2.63
C SER A 85 -7.69 -13.09 3.51
N GLU A 86 -6.55 -12.62 2.99
CA GLU A 86 -5.28 -12.54 3.72
C GLU A 86 -5.40 -11.59 4.93
N ILE A 87 -6.03 -10.43 4.76
CA ILE A 87 -6.27 -9.49 5.87
C ILE A 87 -7.22 -10.10 6.90
N LYS A 88 -8.30 -10.77 6.48
CA LYS A 88 -9.23 -11.44 7.39
C LYS A 88 -8.54 -12.52 8.22
N LEU A 89 -7.72 -13.36 7.57
CA LEU A 89 -6.95 -14.41 8.22
C LEU A 89 -5.91 -13.82 9.20
N ALA A 90 -5.18 -12.79 8.78
CA ALA A 90 -4.23 -12.11 9.64
C ALA A 90 -4.93 -11.52 10.88
N LEU A 91 -6.08 -10.86 10.72
CA LEU A 91 -6.85 -10.31 11.85
C LEU A 91 -7.40 -11.39 12.78
N SER A 92 -7.82 -12.54 12.25
CA SER A 92 -8.28 -13.67 13.09
C SER A 92 -7.16 -14.35 13.88
N ALA A 93 -5.89 -14.16 13.50
CA ALA A 93 -4.75 -14.70 14.25
C ALA A 93 -4.40 -13.86 15.51
N PHE A 94 -5.02 -12.68 15.68
CA PHE A 94 -4.82 -11.81 16.85
C PHE A 94 -5.96 -11.91 17.88
N VAL A 95 -6.98 -12.73 17.64
CA VAL A 95 -8.11 -13.01 18.55
C VAL A 95 -7.94 -14.40 19.13
#